data_AF-A0A933ATE5-F1
#
_entry.id   AF-A0A933ATE5-F1
#
_cell.length_a   1.000
_cell.length_b   1.000
_cell.length_c   1.000
_cell.angle_alpha   90.00
_cell.angle_beta   90.00
_cell.angle_gamma   90.00
#
_symmetry.space_group_name_H-M   'P 1'
#
loop_
_entity.id
_entity.type
_entity.pdbx_description
1 polymer ?
#
loop_
_entity_poly.entity_id
_entity_poly.type
_entity_poly.pdbx_seq_one_letter_code
_entity_poly.pdbx_strand_id
1 'polypeptide(L)'
;MFDLCRADVPIFFHGRGVLADIYYSAPSRREVLKVLRRLDYCPVPGRGKGSHEVWRGPDNRVFTVPARDPLSVGVFRELLAHFGWTKEQYLRDIR
;
A
#
# COMPACT_ATOMS: atom_id res chain seq x y z
N MET A 1 19.75 37.38 -18.05
CA MET A 1 20.12 37.28 -16.63
C MET A 1 18.86 36.82 -15.91
N PHE A 2 18.81 35.56 -15.47
CA PHE A 2 17.60 35.01 -14.83
C PHE A 2 17.71 35.26 -13.33
N ASP A 3 16.86 36.14 -12.81
CA ASP A 3 16.68 36.33 -11.37
C ASP A 3 15.88 35.15 -10.82
N LEU A 4 16.53 34.31 -10.02
CA LEU A 4 15.86 33.25 -9.27
C LEU A 4 15.09 33.90 -8.12
N CYS A 5 13.77 34.00 -8.24
CA CYS A 5 12.92 34.50 -7.17
C CYS A 5 12.80 33.43 -6.07
N ARG A 6 12.63 33.86 -4.82
CA ARG A 6 12.50 32.95 -3.65
C ARG A 6 11.30 31.99 -3.75
N ALA A 7 10.35 32.27 -4.64
CA ALA A 7 9.21 31.42 -4.96
C ALA A 7 9.52 30.31 -5.98
N ASP A 8 10.65 30.40 -6.69
CA ASP A 8 11.08 29.43 -7.72
C ASP A 8 11.85 28.24 -7.12
N VAL A 9 12.20 28.29 -5.83
CA VAL A 9 12.76 27.15 -5.12
C VAL A 9 11.58 26.29 -4.67
N PRO A 10 11.41 25.05 -5.19
CA PRO A 10 10.46 24.12 -4.61
C PRO A 10 10.94 23.82 -3.19
N ILE A 11 10.32 24.47 -2.21
CA ILE A 11 10.57 24.24 -0.80
C ILE A 11 10.13 22.80 -0.52
N PHE A 12 11.11 21.90 -0.43
CA PHE A 12 10.88 20.52 -0.05
C PHE A 12 10.34 20.48 1.38
N PHE A 13 9.02 20.44 1.51
CA PHE A 13 8.35 20.25 2.80
C PHE A 13 8.70 18.87 3.37
N HIS A 14 9.62 18.82 4.33
CA HIS A 14 9.77 17.68 5.23
C HIS A 14 8.72 17.78 6.35
N GLY A 15 7.47 17.52 5.98
CA GLY A 15 6.38 17.21 6.91
C GLY A 15 5.81 15.84 6.54
N ARG A 16 5.07 15.17 7.45
CA ARG A 16 4.18 14.06 7.05
C ARG A 16 3.15 14.63 6.08
N GLY A 17 3.50 14.67 4.81
CA GLY A 17 2.73 15.31 3.77
C GLY A 17 1.49 14.49 3.52
N VAL A 18 0.39 14.82 4.19
CA VAL A 18 -0.91 14.16 4.07
C VAL A 18 -1.26 13.94 2.59
N LEU A 19 -0.99 14.91 1.72
CA LEU A 19 -1.24 14.81 0.28
C LEU A 19 -0.25 13.88 -0.46
N ALA A 20 1.05 13.96 -0.18
CA ALA A 20 2.03 13.07 -0.81
C ALA A 20 1.84 11.62 -0.36
N ASP A 21 1.48 11.39 0.90
CA ASP A 21 1.10 10.08 1.41
C ASP A 21 -0.18 9.58 0.73
N ILE A 22 -1.21 10.41 0.59
CA ILE A 22 -2.44 10.03 -0.11
C ILE A 22 -2.17 9.65 -1.57
N TYR A 23 -1.31 10.38 -2.28
CA TYR A 23 -1.08 10.17 -3.72
C TYR A 23 0.05 9.20 -4.08
N TYR A 24 1.04 8.98 -3.21
CA TYR A 24 2.22 8.19 -3.54
C TYR A 24 2.66 7.17 -2.48
N SER A 25 2.09 7.18 -1.27
CA SER A 25 2.43 6.14 -0.29
C SER A 25 1.75 4.83 -0.66
N ALA A 26 2.54 3.86 -1.09
CA ALA A 26 2.12 2.47 -0.99
C ALA A 26 1.83 2.15 0.49
N PRO A 27 0.78 1.37 0.80
CA PRO A 27 0.42 1.08 2.18
C PRO A 27 1.56 0.35 2.88
N SER A 28 1.67 0.58 4.19
CA SER A 28 2.55 -0.25 5.00
C SER A 28 2.08 -1.69 4.96
N ARG A 29 3.00 -2.62 5.15
CA ARG A 29 2.69 -4.04 5.31
C ARG A 29 1.64 -4.25 6.39
N ARG A 30 1.75 -3.54 7.52
CA ARG A 30 0.80 -3.63 8.64
C ARG A 30 -0.62 -3.22 8.24
N GLU A 31 -0.76 -2.22 7.39
CA GLU A 31 -2.05 -1.76 6.88
C GLU A 31 -2.69 -2.84 5.99
N VAL A 32 -1.93 -3.40 5.05
CA VAL A 32 -2.42 -4.50 4.20
C VAL A 32 -2.81 -5.73 5.03
N LEU A 33 -2.04 -6.10 6.04
CA LEU A 33 -2.41 -7.21 6.92
C LEU A 33 -3.71 -6.94 7.69
N LYS A 34 -3.98 -5.70 8.09
CA LYS A 34 -5.26 -5.34 8.72
C LYS A 34 -6.42 -5.45 7.73
N VAL A 35 -6.23 -4.98 6.50
CA VAL A 35 -7.23 -5.09 5.42
C VAL A 35 -7.55 -6.55 5.15
N LEU A 36 -6.54 -7.39 4.95
CA LEU A 36 -6.73 -8.82 4.70
C LEU A 36 -7.52 -9.50 5.81
N ARG A 37 -7.19 -9.23 7.08
CA ARG A 37 -7.96 -9.75 8.21
C ARG A 37 -9.41 -9.29 8.23
N ARG A 38 -9.68 -8.03 7.85
CA ARG A 38 -11.05 -7.47 7.76
C ARG A 38 -11.88 -8.12 6.64
N LEU A 39 -11.22 -8.70 5.64
CA LEU A 39 -11.85 -9.39 4.51
C LEU A 39 -11.84 -10.92 4.66
N ASP A 40 -11.70 -11.41 5.90
CA ASP A 40 -11.67 -12.84 6.23
C ASP A 40 -10.53 -13.63 5.57
N TYR A 41 -9.42 -12.95 5.23
CA TYR A 41 -8.20 -13.65 4.85
C TYR A 41 -7.44 -14.11 6.08
N CYS A 42 -6.96 -15.36 6.04
CA CYS A 42 -6.13 -15.97 7.06
C CYS A 42 -4.73 -16.28 6.50
N PRO A 43 -3.67 -16.14 7.29
CA PRO A 43 -2.34 -16.56 6.88
C PRO A 43 -2.31 -18.08 6.73
N VAL A 44 -1.68 -18.58 5.67
CA VAL A 44 -1.46 -20.01 5.45
C VAL A 44 -0.06 -20.36 5.97
N PRO A 45 0.06 -20.96 7.16
CA PRO A 45 1.36 -21.30 7.73
C PRO A 45 2.10 -22.28 6.81
N GLY A 46 3.39 -22.04 6.59
CA GLY A 46 4.24 -22.89 5.76
C GLY A 46 4.13 -22.70 4.24
N ARG A 47 3.22 -21.86 3.73
CA ARG A 47 3.14 -21.53 2.28
C ARG A 47 3.93 -20.29 1.85
N GLY A 48 4.69 -19.67 2.75
CA GLY A 48 5.61 -18.58 2.43
C GLY A 48 7.03 -19.09 2.16
N LYS A 49 7.61 -18.80 1.00
CA LYS A 49 9.03 -19.06 0.73
C LYS A 49 9.84 -17.77 0.97
N GLY A 50 10.66 -17.77 2.00
CA GLY A 50 11.49 -16.61 2.38
C GLY A 50 10.67 -15.44 2.90
N SER A 51 10.93 -14.24 2.37
CA SER A 51 10.34 -12.96 2.80
C SER A 51 8.92 -12.71 2.29
N HIS A 52 8.07 -13.73 2.12
CA HIS A 52 6.70 -13.58 1.64
C HIS A 52 5.74 -14.43 2.47
N GLU A 53 4.61 -13.86 2.88
CA GLU A 53 3.52 -14.56 3.56
C GLU A 53 2.35 -14.76 2.60
N VAL A 54 1.78 -15.96 2.59
CA VAL A 54 0.61 -16.26 1.78
C VAL A 54 -0.65 -16.18 2.62
N TRP A 55 -1.63 -15.41 2.17
CA TRP A 55 -2.92 -15.22 2.81
C TRP A 55 -4.01 -15.80 1.93
N ARG A 56 -4.89 -16.62 2.51
CA ARG A 56 -6.03 -17.22 1.82
C ARG A 56 -7.32 -16.63 2.36
N GLY A 57 -8.18 -16.16 1.47
CA GLY A 57 -9.50 -15.65 1.77
C GLY A 57 -10.62 -16.58 1.34
N PRO A 58 -11.87 -16.09 1.40
CA PRO A 58 -13.03 -16.78 0.85
C PRO A 58 -12.83 -17.12 -0.64
N ASP A 59 -13.55 -18.14 -1.10
CA ASP A 59 -13.48 -18.65 -2.48
C ASP A 59 -12.09 -19.16 -2.91
N ASN A 60 -11.27 -19.60 -1.96
CA ASN A 60 -9.88 -20.03 -2.19
C ASN A 60 -9.00 -18.96 -2.88
N ARG A 61 -9.38 -17.68 -2.82
CA ARG A 61 -8.54 -16.60 -3.31
C ARG A 61 -7.29 -16.49 -2.45
N VAL A 62 -6.14 -16.31 -3.10
CA VAL A 62 -4.85 -16.24 -2.44
C VAL A 62 -4.19 -14.91 -2.78
N PHE A 63 -3.69 -14.22 -1.77
CA PHE A 63 -2.90 -13.01 -1.92
C PHE A 63 -1.55 -13.22 -1.22
N THR A 64 -0.46 -12.82 -1.88
CA THR A 64 0.89 -12.96 -1.32
C THR A 64 1.39 -11.61 -0.84
N VAL A 65 1.74 -11.50 0.44
CA VAL A 65 2.21 -10.28 1.07
C VAL A 65 3.73 -10.35 1.26
N PRO A 66 4.52 -9.48 0.62
CA PRO A 66 5.95 -9.35 0.90
C PRO A 66 6.23 -8.93 2.35
N ALA A 67 7.39 -9.32 2.86
CA ALA A 67 7.89 -8.90 4.18
C ALA A 67 8.53 -7.51 4.15
N ARG A 68 8.88 -7.00 2.95
CA ARG A 68 9.39 -5.64 2.77
C ARG A 68 8.34 -4.62 3.22
N ASP A 69 8.80 -3.60 3.94
CA ASP A 69 7.99 -2.45 4.37
C ASP A 69 8.77 -1.16 4.07
N PRO A 70 8.14 -0.12 3.49
CA PRO A 70 6.79 -0.11 2.92
C PRO A 70 6.67 -1.04 1.70
N LEU A 71 5.43 -1.43 1.36
CA LEU A 71 5.17 -2.21 0.16
C LEU A 71 5.51 -1.39 -1.09
N SER A 72 5.77 -2.06 -2.21
CA SER A 72 5.96 -1.33 -3.48
C SER A 72 4.61 -0.89 -4.04
N VAL A 73 4.63 0.18 -4.86
CA VAL A 73 3.43 0.64 -5.59
C VAL A 73 2.87 -0.48 -6.47
N GLY A 74 3.71 -1.38 -6.99
CA GLY A 74 3.27 -2.54 -7.76
C GLY A 74 2.42 -3.51 -6.94
N VAL A 75 2.87 -3.85 -5.72
CA VAL A 75 2.11 -4.73 -4.81
C VAL A 75 0.80 -4.08 -4.39
N PHE A 76 0.79 -2.75 -4.21
CA PHE A 76 -0.44 -2.04 -3.92
C PHE A 76 -1.43 -2.09 -5.08
N ARG A 77 -0.98 -1.89 -6.32
CA ARG A 77 -1.82 -2.03 -7.52
C ARG A 77 -2.38 -3.45 -7.64
N GLU A 78 -1.57 -4.46 -7.35
CA GLU A 78 -2.00 -5.86 -7.35
C GLU A 78 -3.06 -6.12 -6.28
N LEU A 79 -2.89 -5.58 -5.07
CA LEU A 79 -3.90 -5.63 -4.01
C LEU A 79 -5.23 -5.03 -4.45
N LEU A 80 -5.19 -3.83 -5.03
CA LEU A 80 -6.38 -3.15 -5.54
C LEU A 80 -7.06 -3.98 -6.64
N ALA A 81 -6.29 -4.49 -7.59
CA ALA A 81 -6.81 -5.35 -8.66
C ALA A 81 -7.43 -6.66 -8.11
N HIS A 82 -6.80 -7.28 -7.11
CA HIS A 82 -7.28 -8.51 -6.48
C HIS A 82 -8.66 -8.37 -5.82
N PHE A 83 -8.92 -7.20 -5.25
CA PHE A 83 -10.20 -6.85 -4.62
C PHE A 83 -11.16 -6.05 -5.52
N GLY A 84 -10.73 -5.71 -6.74
CA GLY A 84 -11.54 -4.90 -7.66
C GLY A 84 -11.76 -3.47 -7.18
N TRP A 85 -10.81 -2.92 -6.41
CA TRP A 85 -10.90 -1.59 -5.82
C TRP A 85 -10.16 -0.54 -6.63
N THR A 86 -10.69 0.68 -6.61
CA THR A 86 -9.92 1.87 -6.98
C THR A 86 -9.14 2.37 -5.77
N LYS A 87 -8.15 3.23 -6.04
CA LYS A 87 -7.36 3.85 -4.99
C LYS A 87 -8.22 4.73 -4.07
N GLU A 88 -9.21 5.42 -4.64
CA GLU A 88 -10.14 6.28 -3.92
C GLU A 88 -11.05 5.47 -2.99
N GLN A 89 -11.51 4.29 -3.43
CA GLN A 89 -12.27 3.36 -2.59
C GLN A 89 -11.42 2.87 -1.41
N TYR A 90 -10.18 2.47 -1.68
CA TYR A 90 -9.26 2.07 -0.62
C TYR A 90 -9.04 3.19 0.41
N LEU A 91 -8.81 4.43 -0.06
CA LEU A 91 -8.61 5.57 0.83
C LEU A 91 -9.85 5.92 1.66
N ARG A 92 -11.06 5.67 1.14
CA ARG A 92 -12.32 5.97 1.83
C ARG A 92 -12.71 4.90 2.85
N ASP A 93 -12.55 3.63 2.50
CA ASP A 93 -13.14 2.53 3.26
C ASP A 93 -12.15 1.88 4.25
N ILE A 94 -10.84 2.11 4.03
CA ILE A 94 -9.75 1.54 4.84
C ILE A 94 -9.00 2.60 5.65
N ARG A 95 -8.71 3.78 5.08
CA ARG A 95 -7.91 4.83 5.72
C ARG A 95 -8.76 5.92 6.39
#